data_AF-A0A7Y7LR87-F1
#
_entry.id   AF-A0A7Y7LR87-F1
#
_cell.length_a   1.000
_cell.length_b   1.000
_cell.length_c   1.000
_cell.angle_alpha   90.00
_cell.angle_beta   90.00
_cell.angle_gamma   90.00
#
_symmetry.space_group_name_H-M   'P 1'
#
loop_
_entity.id
_entity.type
_entity.pdbx_description
1 polymer ?
#
loop_
_entity_poly.entity_id
_entity_poly.type
_entity_poly.pdbx_seq_one_letter_code
_entity_poly.pdbx_strand_id
1 'polypeptide(L)'
;MLCDVYILYESGQPLPEEVVRARPVRGWLCYGDAGRNYPHEEAHLYRSRSDAAEVAPFVDYARVKKIKRGGLRIEGLQQHGYNDHWKQVWWCLPAQEHLPHKPERNDERYEAIRTAVAKVDATGPACALDKPWLKGPT
;
A
#
# COMPACT_ATOMS: atom_id res chain seq x y z
N MET A 1 -10.29 -3.41 -3.83
CA MET A 1 -8.85 -3.31 -3.45
C MET A 1 -8.76 -3.21 -1.94
N LEU A 2 -7.85 -3.92 -1.26
CA LEU A 2 -7.62 -3.72 0.17
C LEU A 2 -6.82 -2.42 0.40
N CYS A 3 -7.32 -1.51 1.21
CA CYS A 3 -6.67 -0.22 1.46
C CYS A 3 -6.97 0.33 2.86
N ASP A 4 -6.10 1.24 3.29
CA ASP A 4 -6.33 2.13 4.41
C ASP A 4 -6.93 3.43 3.87
N VAL A 5 -8.09 3.80 4.40
CA VAL A 5 -8.84 4.99 4.01
C VAL A 5 -8.80 6.00 5.13
N TYR A 6 -8.32 7.19 4.79
CA TYR A 6 -8.31 8.36 5.64
C TYR A 6 -9.49 9.24 5.24
N ILE A 7 -10.49 9.32 6.12
CA ILE A 7 -11.68 10.16 5.92
C ILE A 7 -11.28 11.60 6.26
N LEU A 8 -11.46 12.52 5.31
CA LEU A 8 -11.02 13.91 5.48
C LEU A 8 -12.16 14.85 5.92
N TYR A 9 -13.41 14.42 5.77
CA TYR A 9 -14.58 15.19 6.18
C TYR A 9 -15.47 14.35 7.08
N GLU A 10 -15.94 14.96 8.17
CA GLU A 10 -16.97 14.41 9.03
C GLU A 10 -18.04 15.47 9.24
N SER A 11 -19.29 15.06 9.10
CA SER A 11 -20.44 15.97 9.17
C SER A 11 -20.35 17.19 8.25
N GLY A 12 -19.83 17.02 7.04
CA GLY A 12 -19.63 18.10 6.06
C GLY A 12 -18.48 19.06 6.38
N GLN A 13 -17.77 18.87 7.50
CA GLN A 13 -16.65 19.71 7.92
C GLN A 13 -15.31 19.00 7.74
N PRO A 14 -14.25 19.72 7.35
CA PRO A 14 -12.92 19.13 7.25
C PRO A 14 -12.42 18.72 8.63
N LEU A 15 -11.85 17.53 8.72
CA LEU A 15 -11.22 17.03 9.94
C LEU A 15 -9.80 17.60 10.11
N PRO A 16 -9.36 17.87 11.35
CA PRO A 16 -7.97 18.21 11.63
C PRO A 16 -7.02 17.08 11.22
N GLU A 17 -5.86 17.44 10.69
CA GLU A 17 -4.88 16.48 10.17
C GLU A 17 -4.45 15.42 11.19
N GLU A 18 -4.30 15.81 12.46
CA GLU A 18 -3.95 14.91 13.57
C GLU A 18 -5.00 13.81 13.77
N VAL A 19 -6.29 14.17 13.67
CA VAL A 19 -7.41 13.23 13.80
C VAL A 19 -7.44 12.27 12.63
N VAL A 20 -7.27 12.79 11.41
CA VAL A 20 -7.24 12.00 10.18
C VAL A 20 -6.13 10.95 10.25
N ARG A 21 -4.90 11.36 10.57
CA ARG A 21 -3.73 10.47 10.62
C ARG A 21 -3.85 9.38 11.68
N ALA A 22 -4.51 9.66 12.80
CA ALA A 22 -4.63 8.73 13.91
C ALA A 22 -5.62 7.59 13.66
N ARG A 23 -6.55 7.73 12.71
CA ARG A 23 -7.69 6.82 12.53
C ARG A 23 -7.90 6.38 11.08
N PRO A 24 -6.94 5.66 10.47
CA PRO A 24 -7.20 5.02 9.19
C PRO A 24 -8.26 3.92 9.35
N VAL A 25 -9.20 3.87 8.42
CA VAL A 25 -10.19 2.79 8.32
C VAL A 25 -9.70 1.80 7.26
N ARG A 26 -9.36 0.59 7.69
CA ARG A 26 -8.96 -0.48 6.77
C ARG A 26 -10.18 -1.19 6.20
N GLY A 27 -10.22 -1.38 4.89
CA GLY A 27 -11.30 -2.13 4.25
C GLY A 27 -11.04 -2.44 2.78
N TRP A 28 -12.00 -3.15 2.20
CA TRP A 28 -12.05 -3.45 0.78
C TRP A 28 -12.80 -2.33 0.06
N LEU A 29 -12.04 -1.49 -0.63
CA LEU A 29 -12.56 -0.44 -1.50
C LEU A 29 -13.14 -1.06 -2.76
N CYS A 30 -14.41 -0.76 -3.01
CA CYS A 30 -15.13 -1.05 -4.23
C CYS A 30 -15.53 0.30 -4.86
N TYR A 31 -15.24 0.46 -6.14
CA TYR A 31 -15.58 1.65 -6.92
C TYR A 31 -16.21 1.20 -8.22
N GLY A 32 -17.33 1.80 -8.58
CA GLY A 32 -18.04 1.45 -9.79
C GLY A 32 -19.38 2.16 -9.91
N ASP A 33 -20.09 1.80 -10.98
CA ASP A 33 -21.42 2.28 -11.27
C ASP A 33 -22.43 1.75 -10.23
N ALA A 34 -23.23 2.65 -9.66
CA ALA A 34 -24.36 2.37 -8.76
C ALA A 34 -25.46 1.52 -9.43
N GLY A 35 -25.40 1.37 -10.75
CA GLY A 35 -26.26 0.53 -11.55
C GLY A 35 -27.00 1.32 -12.63
N ARG A 36 -27.72 0.62 -13.51
CA ARG A 36 -28.30 1.20 -14.74
C ARG A 36 -29.22 2.42 -14.56
N ASN A 37 -29.75 2.64 -13.35
CA ASN A 37 -30.66 3.74 -13.05
C ASN A 37 -30.00 4.95 -12.36
N TYR A 38 -28.71 4.85 -12.01
CA TYR A 38 -27.97 5.88 -11.28
C TYR A 38 -26.68 6.19 -12.03
N PRO A 39 -26.62 7.29 -12.81
CA PRO A 39 -25.54 7.55 -13.77
C PRO A 39 -24.26 8.10 -13.13
N HIS A 40 -24.03 7.80 -11.85
CA HIS A 40 -22.85 8.25 -11.12
C HIS A 40 -22.07 7.07 -10.53
N GLU A 41 -20.79 7.31 -10.31
CA GLU A 41 -19.92 6.33 -9.67
C GLU A 41 -20.05 6.46 -8.16
N GLU A 42 -20.02 5.33 -7.46
CA GLU A 42 -20.03 5.25 -6.01
C GLU A 42 -18.72 4.62 -5.52
N ALA A 43 -18.31 5.01 -4.32
CA ALA A 43 -17.22 4.37 -3.61
C ALA A 43 -17.70 3.82 -2.26
N HIS A 44 -17.54 2.50 -2.09
CA HIS A 44 -17.89 1.78 -0.87
C HIS A 44 -16.63 1.20 -0.22
N LEU A 45 -16.66 1.12 1.11
CA LEU A 45 -15.60 0.50 1.88
C LEU A 45 -16.19 -0.60 2.78
N TYR A 46 -15.90 -1.85 2.43
CA TYR A 46 -16.41 -3.02 3.13
C TYR A 46 -15.39 -3.60 4.10
N ARG A 47 -15.86 -4.24 5.18
CA ARG A 47 -14.97 -4.95 6.12
C ARG A 47 -14.21 -6.10 5.45
N SER A 48 -14.86 -6.84 4.56
CA SER A 48 -14.27 -7.99 3.85
C SER A 48 -14.83 -8.09 2.42
N ARG A 49 -14.23 -8.93 1.56
CA ARG A 49 -14.71 -9.13 0.17
C ARG A 49 -16.08 -9.80 0.10
N SER A 50 -16.42 -10.59 1.11
CA SER A 50 -17.63 -11.41 1.17
C SER A 50 -18.70 -10.81 2.09
N ASP A 51 -18.40 -9.68 2.73
CA ASP A 51 -19.27 -9.02 3.68
C ASP A 51 -19.82 -7.74 3.06
N ALA A 52 -21.13 -7.54 3.18
CA ALA A 52 -21.79 -6.31 2.75
C ALA A 52 -21.76 -5.22 3.83
N ALA A 53 -21.20 -5.51 5.01
CA ALA A 53 -21.05 -4.52 6.07
C ALA A 53 -20.04 -3.43 5.69
N GLU A 54 -20.57 -2.24 5.45
CA GLU A 54 -19.78 -1.03 5.27
C GLU A 54 -19.09 -0.63 6.58
N VAL A 55 -17.84 -0.21 6.48
CA VAL A 55 -17.04 0.28 7.63
C VAL A 55 -16.81 1.78 7.59
N ALA A 56 -17.24 2.44 6.51
CA ALA A 56 -17.27 3.89 6.36
C ALA A 56 -18.50 4.27 5.51
N PRO A 57 -19.11 5.44 5.73
CA PRO A 57 -20.24 5.91 4.91
C PRO A 57 -19.83 6.02 3.43
N PHE A 58 -20.58 5.41 2.53
CA PHE A 58 -20.26 5.45 1.09
C PHE A 58 -20.18 6.87 0.54
N VAL A 59 -19.42 7.03 -0.55
CA VAL A 59 -19.27 8.29 -1.28
C VAL A 59 -20.05 8.19 -2.58
N ASP A 60 -21.12 8.98 -2.66
CA ASP A 60 -21.93 9.21 -3.84
C ASP A 60 -21.26 10.23 -4.78
N TYR A 61 -21.57 10.19 -6.07
CA TYR A 61 -20.97 11.02 -7.13
C TYR A 61 -19.43 11.02 -7.06
N ALA A 62 -18.87 9.87 -6.74
CA ALA A 62 -17.46 9.67 -6.47
C ALA A 62 -16.61 9.98 -7.71
N ARG A 63 -15.57 10.78 -7.50
CA ARG A 63 -14.56 11.11 -8.52
C ARG A 63 -13.19 10.71 -8.02
N VAL A 64 -12.56 9.79 -8.74
CA VAL A 64 -11.23 9.29 -8.39
C VAL A 64 -10.15 10.14 -9.05
N LYS A 65 -9.17 10.58 -8.26
CA LYS A 65 -7.96 11.25 -8.70
C LYS A 65 -6.73 10.51 -8.17
N LYS A 66 -5.79 10.16 -9.04
CA LYS A 66 -4.51 9.57 -8.64
C LYS A 66 -3.61 10.65 -8.04
N ILE A 67 -2.99 10.36 -6.89
CA ILE A 67 -2.01 11.27 -6.26
C ILE A 67 -0.60 10.89 -6.71
N LYS A 68 0.24 11.88 -7.06
CA LYS A 68 1.59 11.67 -7.62
C LYS A 68 2.51 10.81 -6.75
N ARG A 69 2.34 10.81 -5.42
CA ARG A 69 3.15 10.04 -4.46
C ARG A 69 2.57 8.66 -4.10
N GLY A 70 1.58 8.19 -4.87
CA GLY A 70 0.85 6.97 -4.59
C GLY A 70 -0.50 7.24 -3.93
N GLY A 71 -1.38 6.23 -3.97
CA GLY A 71 -2.73 6.33 -3.47
C GLY A 71 -3.75 6.99 -4.41
N LEU A 72 -4.98 7.03 -3.93
CA LEU A 72 -6.14 7.58 -4.63
C LEU A 72 -6.82 8.61 -3.73
N ARG A 73 -7.29 9.70 -4.32
CA ARG A 73 -8.22 10.63 -3.69
C ARG A 73 -9.58 10.40 -4.29
N ILE A 74 -10.59 10.19 -3.45
CA ILE A 74 -11.97 10.06 -3.88
C ILE A 74 -12.74 11.24 -3.31
N GLU A 75 -13.38 12.01 -4.18
CA GLU A 75 -14.18 13.17 -3.80
C GLU A 75 -15.62 12.95 -4.22
N GLY A 76 -16.57 13.29 -3.37
CA GLY A 76 -17.99 13.19 -3.69
C GLY A 76 -18.85 13.68 -2.54
N LEU A 77 -19.97 13.01 -2.36
CA LEU A 77 -21.01 13.35 -1.40
C LEU A 77 -21.28 12.18 -0.47
N GLN A 78 -21.57 12.46 0.79
CA GLN A 78 -22.11 11.49 1.73
C GLN A 78 -23.56 11.87 1.99
N GLN A 79 -24.47 10.91 1.87
CA GLN A 79 -25.87 11.11 2.21
C GLN A 79 -26.00 11.29 3.73
N HIS A 80 -26.61 12.40 4.16
CA HIS A 80 -26.93 12.65 5.57
C HIS A 80 -28.43 12.42 5.85
N GLY A 81 -29.28 12.82 4.91
CA GLY A 81 -30.73 12.67 4.99
C GLY A 81 -31.36 12.45 3.62
N TYR A 82 -32.69 12.49 3.56
CA TYR A 82 -33.43 12.16 2.33
C TYR A 82 -33.03 13.03 1.12
N ASN A 83 -32.72 14.30 1.35
CA ASN A 83 -32.27 15.25 0.31
C ASN A 83 -31.04 16.06 0.74
N ASP A 84 -30.38 15.67 1.83
CA ASP A 84 -29.20 16.38 2.32
C ASP A 84 -27.93 15.56 2.10
N HIS A 85 -26.95 16.23 1.51
CA HIS A 85 -25.68 15.64 1.10
C HIS A 85 -24.55 16.50 1.62
N TRP A 86 -23.60 15.85 2.27
CA TRP A 86 -22.42 16.51 2.79
C TRP A 86 -21.23 16.19 1.93
N LYS A 87 -20.32 17.17 1.81
CA LYS A 87 -19.06 16.93 1.12
C LYS A 87 -18.30 15.81 1.83
N GLN A 88 -17.82 14.83 1.06
CA GLN A 88 -16.97 13.76 1.56
C GLN A 88 -15.73 13.61 0.68
N VAL A 89 -14.59 13.42 1.33
CA VAL A 89 -13.32 13.19 0.65
C VAL A 89 -12.56 12.10 1.38
N TRP A 90 -12.14 11.09 0.63
CA TRP A 90 -11.30 10.02 1.08
C TRP A 90 -9.91 10.13 0.48
N TRP A 91 -8.90 9.85 1.29
CA TRP A 91 -7.56 9.54 0.83
C TRP A 91 -7.29 8.06 1.07
N CYS A 92 -7.16 7.29 0.00
CA CYS A 92 -7.00 5.85 0.03
C CYS A 92 -5.55 5.49 -0.28
N LEU A 93 -4.91 4.73 0.61
CA LEU A 93 -3.59 4.15 0.41
C LEU A 93 -3.73 2.63 0.27
N PRO A 94 -3.17 1.99 -0.77
CA PRO A 94 -3.18 0.54 -0.87
C PRO A 94 -2.56 -0.03 0.41
N ALA A 95 -3.25 -0.98 1.04
CA ALA A 95 -2.74 -1.58 2.25
C ALA A 95 -1.43 -2.24 1.88
N GLN A 96 -0.35 -1.93 2.62
CA GLN A 96 0.79 -2.81 2.59
C GLN A 96 0.29 -4.14 3.13
N GLU A 97 0.18 -5.14 2.25
CA GLU A 97 0.22 -6.51 2.70
C GLU A 97 1.53 -6.62 3.46
N HIS A 98 1.46 -6.60 4.79
CA HIS A 98 2.42 -7.34 5.58
C HIS A 98 2.28 -8.77 5.10
N LEU A 99 2.96 -9.11 4.00
CA LEU A 99 3.43 -10.46 3.79
C LEU A 99 3.99 -10.84 5.15
N PRO A 100 3.54 -11.95 5.77
CA PRO A 100 4.17 -12.42 6.98
C PRO A 100 5.66 -12.40 6.63
N HIS A 101 6.43 -11.66 7.42
CA HIS A 101 7.87 -11.75 7.36
C HIS A 101 8.08 -13.25 7.45
N LYS A 102 8.42 -13.91 6.32
CA LYS A 102 8.94 -15.26 6.43
C LYS A 102 10.07 -15.05 7.44
N PRO A 103 10.06 -15.71 8.61
CA PRO A 103 11.27 -15.73 9.38
C PRO A 103 12.31 -16.20 8.37
N GLU A 104 13.29 -15.34 8.09
CA GLU A 104 14.41 -15.75 7.27
C GLU A 104 14.84 -17.06 7.92
N ARG A 105 14.74 -18.15 7.17
CA ARG A 105 15.38 -19.41 7.52
C ARG A 105 16.88 -19.21 7.26
N ASN A 106 17.44 -18.18 7.87
CA ASN A 106 18.84 -17.97 8.09
C ASN A 106 19.05 -18.38 9.53
N ASP A 107 19.87 -19.40 9.74
CA ASP A 107 20.81 -19.36 10.86
C ASP A 107 21.87 -20.46 10.79
N GLU A 108 21.71 -21.49 9.97
CA GLU A 108 22.77 -22.52 9.85
C GLU A 108 23.62 -22.36 8.59
N ARG A 109 22.99 -22.11 7.43
CA ARG A 109 23.70 -22.09 6.15
C ARG A 109 24.51 -20.81 5.94
N TYR A 110 23.99 -19.67 6.38
CA TYR A 110 24.67 -18.38 6.27
C TYR A 110 25.85 -18.25 7.24
N GLU A 111 25.70 -18.73 8.47
CA GLU A 111 26.81 -18.78 9.44
C GLU A 111 27.87 -19.82 9.03
N ALA A 112 27.49 -20.95 8.43
CA ALA A 112 28.45 -21.89 7.84
C ALA A 112 29.25 -21.24 6.69
N ILE A 113 28.59 -20.46 5.82
CA ILE A 113 29.27 -19.74 4.73
C ILE A 113 30.19 -18.64 5.30
N ARG A 114 29.74 -17.85 6.27
CA ARG A 114 30.58 -16.84 6.95
C ARG A 114 31.80 -17.45 7.62
N THR A 115 31.62 -18.56 8.32
CA THR A 115 32.72 -19.27 9.01
C THR A 115 33.70 -19.87 7.99
N ALA A 116 33.22 -20.37 6.86
CA ALA A 116 34.07 -20.89 5.79
C ALA A 116 34.90 -19.79 5.14
N VAL A 117 34.31 -18.62 4.85
CA VAL A 117 35.02 -17.46 4.28
C VAL A 117 36.08 -16.93 5.25
N ALA A 118 35.76 -16.79 6.55
CA ALA A 118 36.72 -16.34 7.56
C ALA A 118 37.93 -17.30 7.74
N LYS A 119 37.74 -18.62 7.52
CA LYS A 119 38.83 -19.60 7.56
C LYS A 119 39.74 -19.51 6.33
N VAL A 120 39.22 -19.12 5.18
CA VAL A 120 40.03 -18.92 3.96
C VAL A 120 40.94 -17.70 4.12
N ASP A 121 40.48 -16.64 4.77
CA ASP A 121 41.29 -15.44 5.02
C ASP A 121 42.35 -15.63 6.12
N ALA A 122 42.11 -16.52 7.09
CA ALA A 122 43.05 -16.79 8.19
C ALA A 122 44.20 -17.75 7.83
N THR A 123 44.12 -18.44 6.68
CA THR A 123 45.06 -19.51 6.29
C THR A 123 45.74 -19.20 4.95
N GLY A 124 46.27 -17.97 4.81
CA GLY A 124 46.95 -17.51 3.59
C GLY A 124 47.99 -18.51 3.04
N PRO A 125 48.33 -18.38 1.75
CA PRO A 125 49.29 -17.34 1.41
C PRO A 125 48.92 -16.53 0.15
N ALA A 126 49.60 -15.38 0.05
CA ALA A 126 49.70 -14.55 -1.13
C ALA A 126 49.90 -15.38 -2.41
N CYS A 127 48.95 -15.33 -3.34
CA CYS A 127 49.20 -15.68 -4.73
C CYS A 127 49.52 -14.40 -5.49
N ALA A 128 50.83 -14.22 -5.71
CA ALA A 128 51.43 -13.22 -6.57
C ALA A 128 50.74 -13.18 -7.94
N LEU A 129 50.09 -12.06 -8.26
CA LEU A 129 49.86 -11.64 -9.64
C LEU A 129 51.06 -10.79 -10.05
N ASP A 130 52.19 -11.47 -10.25
CA ASP A 130 53.33 -10.91 -10.95
C ASP A 130 53.49 -11.62 -12.30
N LYS A 131 53.40 -10.80 -13.34
CA LYS A 131 54.13 -10.87 -14.61
C LYS A 131 53.47 -11.44 -15.89
N PRO A 132 53.93 -10.91 -17.05
CA PRO A 132 53.11 -10.59 -18.22
C PRO A 132 53.42 -11.52 -19.41
N TRP A 133 52.89 -11.14 -20.58
CA TRP A 133 53.12 -11.67 -21.93
C TRP A 133 52.15 -12.76 -22.40
N LEU A 134 51.34 -12.40 -23.39
CA LEU A 134 51.15 -13.21 -24.60
C LEU A 134 50.86 -12.26 -25.77
N LYS A 135 51.84 -12.19 -26.68
CA LYS A 135 51.73 -11.59 -28.02
C LYS A 135 51.02 -12.57 -28.96
N GLY A 136 50.23 -12.00 -29.88
CA GLY A 136 50.08 -12.43 -31.27
C GLY A 136 48.76 -13.16 -31.65
N PRO A 137 48.42 -13.29 -32.95
CA PRO A 137 49.18 -12.89 -34.14
C PRO A 137 48.42 -12.03 -35.19
N THR A 138 49.23 -11.41 -36.07
CA THR A 138 49.03 -10.86 -37.43
C THR A 138 47.64 -10.56 -37.97
#